data_AF-A0A6I1K5S7-F1
#
_entry.id   AF-A0A6I1K5S7-F1
#
_cell.length_a   1.000
_cell.length_b   1.000
_cell.length_c   1.000
_cell.angle_alpha   90.00
_cell.angle_beta   90.00
_cell.angle_gamma   90.00
#
_symmetry.space_group_name_H-M   'P 1'
#
loop_
_entity.id
_entity.type
_entity.pdbx_description
1 polymer ?
#
loop_
_entity_poly.entity_id
_entity_poly.type
_entity_poly.pdbx_seq_one_letter_code
_entity_poly.pdbx_strand_id
1 'polypeptide(L)'
;MNSQPELFSEGVTEADVAELRAWLLTHGWQTRRQLAEGLGWSERKIREVAEGMGADIVRCGMKDRGFKLTEQLTREDLEAAKQAADAAISQAKKQEAYGLALLRRIHQLVG
;
A
#
# COMPACT_ATOMS: atom_id res chain seq x y z
N MET A 1 -22.19 29.20 2.60
CA MET A 1 -22.00 27.86 2.01
C MET A 1 -20.73 27.28 2.63
N ASN A 2 -20.87 26.51 3.71
CA ASN A 2 -19.76 25.79 4.34
C ASN A 2 -19.52 24.51 3.53
N SER A 3 -18.59 24.55 2.58
CA SER A 3 -18.06 23.33 1.97
C SER A 3 -17.00 22.79 2.91
N GLN A 4 -17.40 21.92 3.86
CA GLN A 4 -16.44 21.00 4.45
C GLN A 4 -15.86 20.16 3.29
N PRO A 5 -14.55 20.15 3.05
CA PRO A 5 -13.98 19.19 2.12
C PRO A 5 -14.25 17.81 2.68
N GLU A 6 -14.79 16.91 1.86
CA GLU A 6 -15.14 15.56 2.24
C GLU A 6 -13.95 14.89 2.95
N LEU A 7 -14.05 14.76 4.28
CA LEU A 7 -13.05 14.15 5.14
C LEU A 7 -12.92 12.63 4.91
N PHE A 8 -13.79 12.08 4.08
CA PHE A 8 -13.81 10.71 3.63
C PHE A 8 -13.89 10.76 2.10
N SER A 9 -12.75 10.66 1.43
CA SER A 9 -12.73 10.38 0.00
C SER A 9 -13.61 9.16 -0.27
N GLU A 10 -14.51 9.23 -1.25
CA GLU A 10 -15.15 8.04 -1.81
C GLU A 10 -14.06 6.95 -1.95
N GLY A 11 -14.26 5.83 -1.26
CA GLY A 11 -13.22 4.82 -1.09
C GLY A 11 -12.68 4.29 -2.41
N VAL A 12 -11.58 3.55 -2.35
CA VAL A 12 -10.98 2.85 -3.51
C VAL A 12 -12.07 2.14 -4.31
N THR A 13 -12.26 2.54 -5.57
CA THR A 13 -13.24 1.94 -6.46
C THR A 13 -12.64 0.79 -7.26
N GLU A 14 -13.50 -0.09 -7.80
CA GLU A 14 -13.04 -1.13 -8.75
C GLU A 14 -12.40 -0.52 -10.00
N ALA A 15 -12.86 0.66 -10.42
CA ALA A 15 -12.27 1.40 -11.54
C ALA A 15 -10.84 1.84 -11.24
N ASP A 16 -10.57 2.32 -10.01
CA ASP A 16 -9.22 2.66 -9.59
C ASP A 16 -8.31 1.43 -9.59
N VAL A 17 -8.79 0.30 -9.07
CA VAL A 17 -8.02 -0.95 -9.08
C VAL A 17 -7.71 -1.39 -10.52
N ALA A 18 -8.70 -1.31 -11.42
CA ALA A 18 -8.52 -1.66 -12.82
C ALA A 18 -7.51 -0.74 -13.52
N GLU A 19 -7.57 0.56 -13.25
CA GLU A 19 -6.66 1.56 -13.84
C GLU A 19 -5.21 1.35 -13.38
N LEU A 20 -4.98 1.19 -12.07
CA LEU A 20 -3.65 0.91 -11.54
C LEU A 20 -3.10 -0.42 -12.09
N ARG A 21 -3.94 -1.46 -12.16
CA ARG A 21 -3.56 -2.74 -12.74
C ARG A 21 -3.15 -2.59 -14.21
N ALA A 22 -3.95 -1.92 -15.04
CA ALA A 22 -3.64 -1.70 -16.46
C ALA A 22 -2.32 -0.95 -16.66
N TRP A 23 -2.06 0.06 -15.81
CA TRP A 23 -0.80 0.81 -15.85
C TRP A 23 0.41 -0.09 -15.55
N LEU A 24 0.34 -0.83 -14.44
CA LEU A 24 1.43 -1.71 -14.01
C LEU A 24 1.65 -2.87 -14.98
N LEU A 25 0.57 -3.40 -15.57
CA LEU A 25 0.65 -4.45 -16.59
C LEU A 25 1.52 -3.99 -17.78
N THR A 26 1.45 -2.71 -18.13
CA THR A 26 2.19 -2.12 -19.25
C THR A 26 3.62 -1.73 -18.89
N HIS A 27 3.85 -1.18 -17.69
CA HIS A 27 5.12 -0.54 -17.32
C HIS A 27 5.97 -1.36 -16.34
N GLY A 28 5.45 -2.45 -15.79
CA GLY A 28 6.14 -3.28 -14.80
C GLY A 28 6.36 -2.54 -13.47
N TRP A 29 7.59 -2.56 -12.96
CA TRP A 29 7.94 -1.87 -11.72
C TRP A 29 7.75 -0.37 -11.84
N GLN A 30 7.00 0.23 -10.92
CA GLN A 30 6.79 1.67 -10.86
C GLN A 30 6.93 2.20 -9.44
N THR A 31 7.57 3.35 -9.28
CA THR A 31 7.63 4.08 -8.00
C THR A 31 6.35 4.87 -7.77
N ARG A 32 6.08 5.30 -6.52
CA ARG A 32 4.97 6.22 -6.21
C ARG A 32 5.00 7.48 -7.06
N ARG A 33 6.19 8.05 -7.28
CA ARG A 33 6.36 9.25 -8.10
C ARG A 33 5.95 9.01 -9.55
N GLN A 34 6.41 7.90 -10.15
CA GLN A 34 6.04 7.56 -11.53
C GLN A 34 4.54 7.30 -11.68
N LEU A 35 3.91 6.63 -10.69
CA LEU A 35 2.45 6.45 -10.68
C LEU A 35 1.72 7.77 -10.53
N ALA A 36 2.20 8.68 -9.67
CA ALA A 36 1.59 10.00 -9.49
C ALA A 36 1.69 10.85 -10.76
N GLU A 37 2.84 10.83 -11.43
CA GLU A 37 3.06 11.53 -12.69
C GLU A 37 2.26 10.91 -13.84
N GLY A 38 2.13 9.58 -13.87
CA GLY A 38 1.46 8.84 -14.94
C GLY A 38 -0.06 8.83 -14.86
N LEU A 39 -0.62 8.66 -13.66
CA LEU A 39 -2.06 8.57 -13.42
C LEU A 39 -2.67 9.91 -12.98
N GLY A 40 -1.85 10.91 -12.65
CA GLY A 40 -2.31 12.17 -12.06
C GLY A 40 -2.87 12.01 -10.65
N TRP A 41 -2.60 10.89 -9.99
CA TRP A 41 -3.11 10.58 -8.65
C TRP A 41 -2.22 11.14 -7.55
N SER A 42 -2.82 11.44 -6.41
CA SER A 42 -2.04 11.71 -5.20
C SER A 42 -1.34 10.44 -4.70
N GLU A 43 -0.20 10.59 -4.02
CA GLU A 43 0.47 9.45 -3.36
C GLU A 43 -0.42 8.73 -2.35
N ARG A 44 -1.36 9.46 -1.73
CA ARG A 44 -2.33 8.90 -0.80
C ARG A 44 -3.27 7.94 -1.52
N LYS A 45 -3.89 8.38 -2.63
CA LYS A 45 -4.77 7.52 -3.43
C LYS A 45 -4.04 6.28 -3.93
N ILE A 46 -2.81 6.44 -4.42
CA ILE A 46 -1.97 5.30 -4.86
C ILE A 46 -1.79 4.27 -3.74
N ARG A 47 -1.51 4.74 -2.51
CA ARG A 47 -1.36 3.85 -1.35
C ARG A 47 -2.66 3.12 -1.04
N GLU A 48 -3.77 3.84 -0.97
CA GLU A 48 -5.08 3.26 -0.65
C GLU A 48 -5.48 2.21 -1.69
N VAL A 49 -5.33 2.50 -2.98
CA VAL A 49 -5.63 1.55 -4.06
C VAL A 49 -4.71 0.33 -4.00
N ALA A 50 -3.40 0.53 -3.82
CA ALA A 50 -2.45 -0.57 -3.68
C ALA A 50 -2.68 -1.42 -2.42
N GLU A 51 -3.20 -0.84 -1.34
CA GLU A 51 -3.66 -1.56 -0.15
C GLU A 51 -4.92 -2.39 -0.45
N GLY A 52 -5.88 -1.81 -1.16
CA GLY A 52 -7.12 -2.49 -1.59
C GLY A 52 -6.87 -3.69 -2.50
N MET A 53 -5.80 -3.67 -3.31
CA MET A 53 -5.37 -4.79 -4.15
C MET A 53 -4.76 -5.97 -3.38
N GLY A 54 -4.46 -5.82 -2.09
CA GLY A 54 -3.98 -6.91 -1.25
C GLY A 54 -2.70 -7.58 -1.76
N ALA A 55 -2.78 -8.86 -2.10
CA ALA A 55 -1.65 -9.69 -2.55
C ALA A 55 -1.46 -9.73 -4.07
N ASP A 56 -2.36 -9.10 -4.85
CA ASP A 56 -2.23 -9.01 -6.30
C ASP A 56 -1.14 -8.01 -6.73
N ILE A 57 -0.64 -7.24 -5.77
CA ILE A 57 0.42 -6.26 -5.95
C ILE A 57 1.52 -6.44 -4.89
N VAL A 58 2.77 -6.45 -5.34
CA VAL A 58 3.94 -6.35 -4.47
C VAL A 58 4.20 -4.88 -4.18
N ARG A 59 4.33 -4.54 -2.89
CA ARG A 59 4.61 -3.18 -2.40
C ARG A 59 6.02 -3.15 -1.79
N CYS A 60 7.01 -2.75 -2.58
CA CYS A 60 8.38 -2.59 -2.13
C CYS A 60 8.63 -1.18 -1.60
N GLY A 61 9.33 -1.09 -0.47
CA GLY A 61 9.79 0.19 0.11
C GLY A 61 11.13 0.68 -0.45
N MET A 62 11.66 0.05 -1.51
CA MET A 62 12.95 0.41 -2.09
C MET A 62 12.84 1.64 -2.98
N LYS A 63 13.90 2.44 -3.02
CA LYS A 63 13.93 3.71 -3.78
C LYS A 63 13.59 3.52 -5.27
N ASP A 64 14.03 2.42 -5.86
CA ASP A 64 13.90 2.14 -7.30
C ASP A 64 12.85 1.07 -7.61
N ARG A 65 12.20 0.50 -6.58
CA ARG A 65 11.13 -0.51 -6.72
C ARG A 65 9.98 -0.13 -5.80
N GLY A 66 8.89 0.39 -6.36
CA GLY A 66 7.68 0.74 -5.62
C GLY A 66 6.63 -0.37 -5.67
N PHE A 67 6.06 -0.59 -6.84
CA PHE A 67 4.93 -1.47 -7.05
C PHE A 67 5.09 -2.30 -8.32
N LYS A 68 4.63 -3.55 -8.27
CA LYS A 68 4.51 -4.44 -9.42
C LYS A 68 3.41 -5.46 -9.18
N LEU A 69 2.74 -5.89 -10.24
CA LEU A 69 1.74 -6.95 -10.15
C LEU A 69 2.39 -8.30 -9.82
N THR A 70 1.77 -9.05 -8.92
CA THR A 70 2.25 -10.37 -8.50
C THR A 70 2.28 -11.35 -9.67
N GLU A 71 1.33 -11.25 -10.60
CA GLU A 71 1.27 -12.09 -11.81
C GLU A 71 2.40 -11.81 -12.82
N GLN A 72 3.08 -10.67 -12.72
CA GLN A 72 4.19 -10.29 -13.60
C GLN A 72 5.57 -10.52 -12.97
N LEU A 73 5.62 -11.12 -11.78
CA LEU A 73 6.89 -11.43 -11.14
C LEU A 73 7.67 -12.46 -11.95
N THR A 74 8.93 -12.14 -12.17
CA THR A 74 9.92 -13.03 -12.77
C THR A 74 10.81 -13.63 -11.68
N ARG A 75 11.68 -14.58 -12.05
CA ARG A 75 12.66 -15.16 -11.13
C ARG A 75 13.57 -14.11 -10.48
N GLU A 76 13.90 -13.05 -11.20
CA GLU A 76 14.75 -11.94 -10.73
C GLU A 76 14.03 -11.03 -9.71
N ASP A 77 12.70 -11.07 -9.69
CA ASP A 77 11.89 -10.27 -8.76
C ASP A 77 11.68 -10.94 -7.40
N LEU A 78 11.93 -12.26 -7.31
CA LEU A 78 11.58 -13.06 -6.14
C LEU A 78 12.25 -12.58 -4.85
N GLU A 79 13.51 -12.14 -4.91
CA GLU A 79 14.19 -11.60 -3.74
C GLU A 79 13.51 -10.32 -3.24
N ALA A 80 13.13 -9.41 -4.14
CA ALA A 80 12.46 -8.18 -3.77
C ALA A 80 11.04 -8.45 -3.24
N ALA A 81 10.30 -9.36 -3.89
CA ALA A 81 8.97 -9.76 -3.43
C ALA A 81 9.01 -10.40 -2.04
N LYS A 82 10.01 -11.26 -1.78
CA LYS A 82 10.24 -11.84 -0.45
C LYS A 82 10.58 -10.78 0.59
N GLN A 83 11.48 -9.85 0.27
CA GLN A 83 11.82 -8.75 1.18
C GLN A 83 10.61 -7.86 1.49
N ALA A 84 9.74 -7.61 0.51
CA ALA A 84 8.49 -6.89 0.74
C ALA A 84 7.55 -7.64 1.70
N ALA A 85 7.39 -8.95 1.50
CA ALA A 85 6.60 -9.80 2.38
C ALA A 85 7.17 -9.83 3.82
N ASP A 86 8.47 -10.04 3.96
CA ASP A 86 9.16 -10.06 5.26
C ASP A 86 9.03 -8.71 5.99
N ALA A 87 9.14 -7.60 5.26
CA ALA A 87 8.92 -6.26 5.80
C ALA A 87 7.48 -6.06 6.28
N ALA A 88 6.48 -6.51 5.50
CA ALA A 88 5.07 -6.44 5.89
C ALA A 88 4.77 -7.27 7.15
N ILE A 89 5.30 -8.49 7.23
CA ILE A 89 5.17 -9.36 8.41
C ILE A 89 5.84 -8.72 9.63
N SER A 90 7.04 -8.17 9.46
CA SER A 90 7.77 -7.47 10.52
C SER A 90 6.97 -6.27 11.04
N GLN A 91 6.37 -5.49 10.15
CA GLN A 91 5.52 -4.37 10.52
C GLN A 91 4.27 -4.83 11.27
N ALA A 92 3.60 -5.89 10.82
CA ALA A 92 2.43 -6.44 11.50
C ALA A 92 2.74 -6.85 12.94
N LYS A 93 3.86 -7.56 13.18
CA LYS A 93 4.30 -7.93 14.52
C LYS A 93 4.56 -6.72 15.43
N LYS A 94 5.12 -5.63 14.89
CA LYS A 94 5.33 -4.39 15.65
C LYS A 94 4.01 -3.72 16.02
N GLN A 95 3.04 -3.72 15.12
CA GLN A 95 1.71 -3.16 15.38
C GLN A 95 0.95 -3.96 16.44
N GLU A 96 1.04 -5.29 16.39
CA GLU A 96 0.48 -6.17 17.42
C GLU A 96 1.09 -5.89 18.80
N ALA A 97 2.42 -5.81 18.87
CA ALA A 97 3.13 -5.49 20.11
C ALA A 97 2.72 -4.11 20.67
N TYR A 98 2.58 -3.11 19.79
CA TYR A 98 2.09 -1.78 20.16
C TYR A 98 0.66 -1.83 20.73
N GLY A 99 -0.27 -2.51 20.04
CA GLY A 99 -1.66 -2.64 20.50
C GLY A 99 -1.77 -3.30 21.87
N LEU A 100 -1.02 -4.37 22.10
CA LEU A 100 -0.96 -5.03 23.41
C LEU A 100 -0.39 -4.13 24.50
N ALA A 101 0.67 -3.37 24.21
CA ALA A 101 1.24 -2.41 25.16
C ALA A 101 0.25 -1.29 25.51
N LEU A 102 -0.48 -0.78 24.52
CA LEU A 102 -1.51 0.23 24.72
C LEU A 102 -2.65 -0.28 25.61
N LEU A 103 -3.15 -1.49 25.36
CA LEU A 103 -4.18 -2.12 26.19
C LEU A 103 -3.74 -2.25 27.66
N ARG A 104 -2.49 -2.68 27.90
CA ARG A 104 -1.91 -2.74 29.25
C ARG A 104 -1.88 -1.36 29.91
N ARG A 105 -1.51 -0.33 29.16
CA ARG A 105 -1.45 1.05 29.69
C ARG A 105 -2.84 1.58 30.02
N ILE A 106 -3.83 1.32 29.18
CA ILE A 106 -5.22 1.69 29.44
C ILE A 106 -5.71 1.01 30.71
N HIS A 107 -5.49 -0.31 30.86
CA HIS A 107 -5.90 -1.05 32.06
C HIS A 107 -5.29 -0.47 33.35
N GLN A 108 -4.03 -0.03 33.33
CA GLN A 108 -3.40 0.66 34.47
C GLN A 108 -4.01 2.03 34.81
N LEU A 109 -4.69 2.68 33.86
CA LEU A 109 -5.29 4.00 34.05
C LEU A 109 -6.74 3.92 34.54
N VAL A 110 -7.47 2.85 34.17
CA VAL A 110 -8.90 2.69 34.50
C VAL A 110 -9.17 1.63 35.57
N GLY A 111 -8.17 0.80 35.91
CA GLY A 111 -8.22 -0.22 36.96
C GLY A 111 -7.66 0.26 38.29
#